data_AF-A0A1Q8INS2-F1
#
_entry.id   AF-A0A1Q8INS2-F1
#
_cell.length_a   1.000
_cell.length_b   1.000
_cell.length_c   1.000
_cell.angle_alpha   90.00
_cell.angle_beta   90.00
_cell.angle_gamma   90.00
#
_symmetry.space_group_name_H-M   'P 1'
#
loop_
_entity.id
_entity.type
_entity.pdbx_description
1 polymer ?
#
loop_
_entity_poly.entity_id
_entity_poly.type
_entity_poly.pdbx_seq_one_letter_code
_entity_poly.pdbx_strand_id
1 'polypeptide(L)'
;MTDFNKTRRQKFLSEKDYLQEEDAYKFGIQSRFESLASDKPKAPNADSRHRWAIASDSLEALLLDYTAGRPIEDLKAQLPIIIERYDVYIANEVSPRSKSPPENVADTLEITQLDAYVYVFWLLALCRLLGLPEFIPTVIGWVDKTHKYNRGRDGLFENVVHALTGTHVEAPRVVLHTVPYRALASATVRAPQERPALVKEFVEGWYKGMKPAYWHGAHTDGLYFGYWCLEAALVTVLWDIDDSSYRDNLVYPKDLVNYARQQAAAHAADAPKPHISPMTSESCPP
;
A
#
# COMPACT_ATOMS: atom_id res chain seq x y z
N MET A 1 1.21 26.57 -17.35
CA MET A 1 1.43 25.17 -17.75
C MET A 1 2.73 24.71 -17.12
N THR A 2 2.64 23.88 -16.09
CA THR A 2 3.79 23.11 -15.58
C THR A 2 4.27 22.18 -16.68
N ASP A 3 5.58 22.09 -16.87
CA ASP A 3 6.18 21.12 -17.79
C ASP A 3 6.04 19.73 -17.17
N PHE A 4 5.13 18.90 -17.69
CA PHE A 4 4.81 17.56 -17.17
C PHE A 4 6.07 16.71 -16.96
N ASN A 5 7.08 16.86 -17.83
CA ASN A 5 8.33 16.12 -17.72
C ASN A 5 9.14 16.50 -16.48
N LYS A 6 8.95 17.71 -15.95
CA LYS A 6 9.61 18.20 -14.73
C LYS A 6 8.85 17.80 -13.46
N THR A 7 7.55 17.52 -13.55
CA THR A 7 6.73 17.18 -12.39
C THR A 7 6.56 15.68 -12.19
N ARG A 8 6.54 14.88 -13.26
CA ARG A 8 6.38 13.42 -13.18
C ARG A 8 7.46 12.77 -12.33
N ARG A 9 7.07 11.75 -11.56
CA ARG A 9 7.97 11.01 -10.65
C ARG A 9 8.68 9.84 -11.33
N GLN A 10 8.11 9.27 -12.40
CA GLN A 10 8.80 8.29 -13.24
C GLN A 10 8.81 8.74 -14.71
N LYS A 11 9.97 8.57 -15.34
CA LYS A 11 10.25 9.05 -16.69
C LYS A 11 9.50 8.31 -17.81
N PHE A 12 8.90 7.16 -17.50
CA PHE A 12 8.25 6.30 -18.49
C PHE A 12 6.82 6.75 -18.82
N LEU A 13 6.21 7.61 -17.99
CA LEU A 13 4.89 8.16 -18.26
C LEU A 13 5.02 9.43 -19.10
N SER A 14 4.45 9.48 -20.30
CA SER A 14 4.30 10.73 -21.05
C SER A 14 3.01 11.45 -20.66
N GLU A 15 2.90 12.75 -20.93
CA GLU A 15 1.67 13.50 -20.63
C GLU A 15 0.47 12.96 -21.43
N LYS A 16 0.71 12.56 -22.68
CA LYS A 16 -0.31 11.94 -23.53
C LYS A 16 -0.81 10.62 -22.92
N ASP A 17 0.12 9.75 -22.51
CA ASP A 17 -0.24 8.45 -21.94
C ASP A 17 -0.94 8.64 -20.60
N TYR A 18 -0.50 9.61 -19.78
CA TYR A 18 -1.20 9.97 -18.54
C TYR A 18 -2.66 10.34 -18.78
N LEU A 19 -2.93 11.28 -19.70
CA LEU A 19 -4.29 11.72 -19.99
C LEU A 19 -5.15 10.57 -20.53
N GLN A 20 -4.58 9.73 -21.39
CA GLN A 20 -5.26 8.56 -21.95
C GLN A 20 -5.63 7.54 -20.86
N GLU A 21 -4.68 7.20 -19.97
CA GLU A 21 -4.92 6.26 -18.87
C GLU A 21 -5.89 6.84 -17.83
N GLU A 22 -5.78 8.14 -17.52
CA GLU A 22 -6.69 8.83 -16.60
C GLU A 22 -8.13 8.78 -17.12
N ASP A 23 -8.34 9.07 -18.41
CA ASP A 23 -9.65 8.97 -19.05
C ASP A 23 -10.16 7.51 -19.09
N ALA A 24 -9.28 6.55 -19.35
CA ALA A 24 -9.62 5.13 -19.37
C ALA A 24 -10.09 4.64 -17.99
N TYR A 25 -9.39 4.99 -16.90
CA TYR A 25 -9.81 4.66 -15.54
C TYR A 25 -11.15 5.32 -15.20
N LYS A 26 -11.32 6.62 -15.49
CA LYS A 26 -12.58 7.34 -15.22
C LYS A 26 -13.76 6.69 -15.96
N PHE A 27 -13.61 6.45 -17.26
CA PHE A 27 -14.62 5.82 -18.08
C PHE A 27 -14.92 4.38 -17.62
N GLY A 28 -13.88 3.60 -17.36
CA GLY A 28 -13.99 2.21 -16.92
C GLY A 28 -14.70 2.07 -15.58
N ILE A 29 -14.39 2.93 -14.60
CA ILE A 29 -15.06 2.96 -13.30
C ILE A 29 -16.55 3.33 -13.49
N GLN A 30 -16.82 4.39 -14.25
CA GLN A 30 -18.18 4.87 -14.51
C GLN A 30 -19.04 3.80 -15.19
N SER A 31 -18.53 3.17 -16.26
CA SER A 31 -19.25 2.12 -16.98
C SER A 31 -19.57 0.91 -16.11
N ARG A 32 -18.70 0.57 -15.16
CA ARG A 32 -18.93 -0.52 -14.20
C ARG A 32 -19.99 -0.16 -13.17
N PHE A 33 -20.05 1.09 -12.70
CA PHE A 33 -21.16 1.56 -11.87
C PHE A 33 -22.50 1.50 -12.62
N GLU A 34 -22.54 1.92 -13.88
CA GLU A 34 -23.73 1.82 -14.74
C GLU A 34 -24.15 0.36 -14.96
N SER A 35 -23.19 -0.54 -15.17
CA SER A 35 -23.45 -1.97 -15.25
C SER A 35 -24.07 -2.48 -13.94
N LEU A 36 -23.48 -2.17 -12.78
CA LEU A 36 -24.01 -2.57 -11.48
C LEU A 36 -25.45 -2.07 -11.23
N ALA A 37 -25.77 -0.85 -11.66
CA ALA A 37 -27.10 -0.26 -11.54
C ALA A 37 -28.13 -0.77 -12.57
N SER A 38 -27.70 -1.52 -13.58
CA SER A 38 -28.55 -2.01 -14.67
C SER A 38 -29.25 -3.33 -14.33
N ASP A 39 -30.53 -3.44 -14.68
CA ASP A 39 -31.33 -4.66 -14.58
C ASP A 39 -31.10 -5.66 -15.74
N LYS A 40 -30.22 -5.31 -16.69
CA LYS A 40 -29.91 -6.21 -17.81
C LYS A 40 -29.30 -7.52 -17.29
N PRO A 41 -29.62 -8.68 -17.91
CA PRO A 41 -28.97 -9.94 -17.56
C PRO A 41 -27.45 -9.85 -17.67
N LYS A 42 -26.74 -10.36 -16.67
CA LYS A 42 -25.27 -10.35 -16.60
C LYS A 42 -24.72 -11.76 -16.53
N ALA A 43 -23.48 -11.92 -16.98
CA ALA A 43 -22.75 -13.17 -16.79
C ALA A 43 -22.60 -13.49 -15.28
N PRO A 44 -22.48 -14.77 -14.91
CA PRO A 44 -22.15 -15.14 -13.53
C PRO A 44 -20.94 -14.36 -13.00
N ASN A 45 -21.02 -13.96 -11.72
CA ASN A 45 -19.99 -13.19 -11.02
C ASN A 45 -19.62 -11.85 -11.68
N ALA A 46 -20.40 -11.33 -12.63
CA ALA A 46 -20.13 -10.05 -13.27
C ALA A 46 -20.10 -8.91 -12.24
N ASP A 47 -21.07 -8.85 -11.33
CA ASP A 47 -21.14 -7.79 -10.33
C ASP A 47 -19.94 -7.84 -9.36
N SER A 48 -19.51 -9.03 -8.95
CA SER A 48 -18.29 -9.19 -8.12
C SER A 48 -17.05 -8.70 -8.85
N ARG A 49 -16.90 -9.04 -10.14
CA ARG A 49 -15.79 -8.56 -10.98
C ARG A 49 -15.84 -7.04 -11.21
N HIS A 50 -17.04 -6.47 -11.37
CA HIS A 50 -17.21 -5.03 -11.50
C HIS A 50 -16.83 -4.29 -10.22
N ARG A 51 -17.23 -4.80 -9.04
CA ARG A 51 -16.84 -4.20 -7.75
C ARG A 51 -15.34 -4.29 -7.51
N TRP A 52 -14.72 -5.44 -7.78
CA TRP A 52 -13.26 -5.59 -7.74
C TRP A 52 -12.58 -4.55 -8.64
N ALA A 53 -12.97 -4.51 -9.92
CA ALA A 53 -12.37 -3.60 -10.87
C ALA A 53 -12.60 -2.12 -10.49
N ILE A 54 -13.77 -1.75 -9.97
CA ILE A 54 -13.97 -0.40 -9.42
C ILE A 54 -12.96 -0.12 -8.30
N ALA A 55 -12.74 -1.03 -7.36
CA ALA A 55 -11.80 -0.83 -6.26
C ALA A 55 -10.34 -0.78 -6.74
N SER A 56 -9.89 -1.76 -7.53
CA SER A 56 -8.53 -1.86 -8.03
C SER A 56 -8.17 -0.73 -9.01
N ASP A 57 -9.04 -0.43 -9.98
CA ASP A 57 -8.84 0.66 -10.96
C ASP A 57 -8.72 2.02 -10.24
N SER A 58 -9.42 2.20 -9.12
CA SER A 58 -9.34 3.44 -8.34
C SER A 58 -8.01 3.60 -7.61
N LEU A 59 -7.47 2.49 -7.08
CA LEU A 59 -6.16 2.48 -6.47
C LEU A 59 -5.06 2.68 -7.53
N GLU A 60 -5.18 2.02 -8.68
CA GLU A 60 -4.27 2.19 -9.81
C GLU A 60 -4.30 3.62 -10.35
N ALA A 61 -5.48 4.27 -10.42
CA ALA A 61 -5.59 5.68 -10.77
C ALA A 61 -4.87 6.61 -9.76
N LEU A 62 -4.94 6.32 -8.45
CA LEU A 62 -4.16 7.06 -7.44
C LEU A 62 -2.66 6.89 -7.67
N LEU A 63 -2.19 5.68 -8.00
CA LEU A 63 -0.79 5.44 -8.32
C LEU A 63 -0.37 6.14 -9.62
N LEU A 64 -1.25 6.19 -10.62
CA LEU A 64 -1.04 6.94 -11.86
C LEU A 64 -0.85 8.43 -11.56
N ASP A 65 -1.70 9.02 -10.71
CA ASP A 65 -1.59 10.41 -10.27
C ASP A 65 -0.29 10.67 -9.50
N TYR A 66 0.12 9.74 -8.63
CA TYR A 66 1.44 9.80 -8.00
C TYR A 66 2.55 9.78 -9.05
N THR A 67 2.48 8.89 -10.03
CA THR A 67 3.45 8.80 -11.13
C THR A 67 3.51 10.09 -11.96
N ALA A 68 2.38 10.71 -12.22
CA ALA A 68 2.24 11.96 -12.97
C ALA A 68 2.77 13.20 -12.24
N GLY A 69 3.11 13.08 -10.95
CA GLY A 69 3.62 14.20 -10.18
C GLY A 69 2.55 15.04 -9.48
N ARG A 70 1.32 14.52 -9.35
CA ARG A 70 0.26 15.23 -8.61
C ARG A 70 0.70 15.50 -7.16
N PRO A 71 0.26 16.62 -6.55
CA PRO A 71 0.46 16.91 -5.14
C PRO A 71 0.04 15.74 -4.22
N ILE A 72 0.80 15.49 -3.15
CA ILE A 72 0.49 14.40 -2.21
C ILE A 72 -0.86 14.62 -1.51
N GLU A 73 -1.25 15.87 -1.30
CA GLU A 73 -2.57 16.22 -0.73
C GLU A 73 -3.74 15.79 -1.63
N ASP A 74 -3.57 15.84 -2.96
CA ASP A 74 -4.58 15.35 -3.89
C ASP A 74 -4.73 13.82 -3.77
N LEU A 75 -3.63 13.10 -3.59
CA LEU A 75 -3.65 11.64 -3.37
C LEU A 75 -4.28 11.28 -2.01
N LYS A 76 -3.96 12.05 -0.97
CA LYS A 76 -4.58 11.92 0.35
C LYS A 76 -6.09 12.09 0.28
N ALA A 77 -6.58 13.07 -0.48
CA ALA A 77 -8.01 13.29 -0.68
C ALA A 77 -8.72 12.15 -1.44
N GLN A 78 -8.00 11.39 -2.25
CA GLN A 78 -8.54 10.24 -3.00
C GLN A 78 -8.65 8.96 -2.16
N LEU A 79 -7.81 8.76 -1.15
CA LEU A 79 -7.76 7.50 -0.39
C LEU A 79 -9.11 7.11 0.25
N PRO A 80 -9.89 8.02 0.87
CA PRO A 80 -11.15 7.64 1.52
C PRO A 80 -12.16 6.95 0.59
N ILE A 81 -12.35 7.47 -0.63
CA ILE A 81 -13.28 6.87 -1.59
C ILE A 81 -12.76 5.53 -2.12
N ILE A 82 -11.43 5.35 -2.19
CA ILE A 82 -10.83 4.06 -2.55
C ILE A 82 -11.12 3.03 -1.46
N ILE A 83 -10.95 3.40 -0.18
CA ILE A 83 -11.28 2.52 0.95
C ILE A 83 -12.75 2.12 0.92
N GLU A 84 -13.67 3.05 0.67
CA GLU A 84 -15.10 2.76 0.53
C GLU A 84 -15.39 1.76 -0.62
N ARG A 85 -14.73 1.93 -1.77
CA ARG A 85 -14.88 1.01 -2.92
C ARG A 85 -14.41 -0.40 -2.58
N TYR A 86 -13.30 -0.54 -1.85
CA TYR A 86 -12.86 -1.84 -1.33
C TYR A 86 -13.86 -2.41 -0.32
N ASP A 87 -14.42 -1.59 0.58
CA ASP A 87 -15.42 -2.05 1.55
C ASP A 87 -16.67 -2.61 0.86
N VAL A 88 -17.17 -1.91 -0.17
CA VAL A 88 -18.28 -2.37 -1.02
C VAL A 88 -17.94 -3.69 -1.72
N TYR A 89 -16.72 -3.82 -2.26
CA TYR A 89 -16.27 -5.07 -2.87
C TYR A 89 -16.23 -6.21 -1.84
N ILE A 90 -15.56 -6.02 -0.70
CA ILE A 90 -15.39 -7.03 0.35
C ILE A 90 -16.72 -7.43 1.01
N ALA A 91 -17.69 -6.52 1.10
CA ALA A 91 -19.03 -6.82 1.58
C ALA A 91 -19.84 -7.73 0.63
N ASN A 92 -19.48 -7.74 -0.66
CA ASN A 92 -20.21 -8.42 -1.74
C ASN A 92 -19.34 -9.44 -2.50
N GLU A 93 -18.14 -9.75 -1.99
CA GLU A 93 -17.22 -10.64 -2.68
C GLU A 93 -17.82 -12.05 -2.75
N VAL A 94 -17.80 -12.62 -3.95
CA VAL A 94 -18.15 -14.02 -4.14
C VAL A 94 -16.84 -14.76 -4.33
N SER A 95 -16.27 -15.24 -3.23
CA SER A 95 -15.07 -16.10 -3.29
C SER A 95 -15.41 -17.36 -4.09
N PRO A 96 -14.91 -17.50 -5.33
CA PRO A 96 -15.04 -18.75 -6.03
C PRO A 96 -13.96 -19.62 -5.41
N ARG A 97 -14.25 -20.34 -4.31
CA ARG A 97 -13.30 -21.30 -3.74
C ARG A 97 -13.04 -22.42 -4.76
N SER A 98 -12.18 -22.13 -5.72
CA SER A 98 -11.50 -23.13 -6.52
C SER A 98 -10.62 -23.91 -5.56
N LYS A 99 -10.56 -25.23 -5.72
CA LYS A 99 -9.58 -26.05 -4.99
C LYS A 99 -8.13 -25.65 -5.32
N SER A 100 -7.94 -24.85 -6.37
CA SER A 100 -6.66 -24.30 -6.83
C SER A 100 -6.90 -22.89 -7.40
N PRO A 101 -6.87 -21.83 -6.58
CA PRO A 101 -6.94 -20.46 -7.10
C PRO A 101 -5.70 -20.16 -7.96
N PRO A 102 -5.82 -19.41 -9.06
CA PRO A 102 -4.66 -18.92 -9.81
C PRO A 102 -3.78 -18.04 -8.91
N GLU A 103 -2.46 -18.13 -9.04
CA GLU A 103 -1.52 -17.31 -8.25
C GLU A 103 -1.62 -15.80 -8.55
N ASN A 104 -2.19 -15.45 -9.71
CA ASN A 104 -2.24 -14.11 -10.30
C ASN A 104 -3.67 -13.52 -10.38
N VAL A 105 -4.54 -13.90 -9.45
CA VAL A 105 -5.90 -13.36 -9.35
C VAL A 105 -6.15 -12.99 -7.91
N ALA A 106 -6.29 -11.69 -7.61
CA ALA A 106 -6.72 -11.18 -6.31
C ALA A 106 -8.26 -11.09 -6.26
N ASP A 107 -8.95 -12.22 -6.43
CA ASP A 107 -10.42 -12.29 -6.35
C ASP A 107 -10.94 -12.33 -4.90
N THR A 108 -10.02 -12.36 -3.95
CA THR A 108 -10.20 -12.12 -2.51
C THR A 108 -8.93 -11.44 -1.97
N LEU A 109 -8.99 -10.76 -0.83
CA LEU A 109 -7.78 -10.26 -0.14
C LEU A 109 -7.10 -11.38 0.68
N GLU A 110 -6.91 -12.56 0.07
CA GLU A 110 -6.16 -13.66 0.64
C GLU A 110 -4.66 -13.52 0.33
N ILE A 111 -3.85 -13.22 1.35
CA ILE A 111 -2.44 -12.85 1.19
C ILE A 111 -1.55 -13.99 0.66
N THR A 112 -2.07 -15.21 0.54
CA THR A 112 -1.39 -16.32 -0.16
C THR A 112 -1.29 -16.11 -1.66
N GLN A 113 -2.15 -15.28 -2.26
CA GLN A 113 -2.04 -14.83 -3.65
C GLN A 113 -1.09 -13.63 -3.71
N LEU A 114 -0.16 -13.60 -4.67
CA LEU A 114 0.86 -12.54 -4.73
C LEU A 114 0.23 -11.17 -4.95
N ASP A 115 -0.71 -11.07 -5.89
CA ASP A 115 -1.37 -9.81 -6.19
C ASP A 115 -2.15 -9.29 -4.98
N ALA A 116 -2.88 -10.15 -4.28
CA ALA A 116 -3.59 -9.77 -3.05
C ALA A 116 -2.62 -9.29 -1.95
N TYR A 117 -1.47 -9.98 -1.79
CA TYR A 117 -0.41 -9.56 -0.86
C TYR A 117 0.09 -8.14 -1.20
N VAL A 118 0.36 -7.87 -2.47
CA VAL A 118 0.80 -6.56 -2.98
C VAL A 118 -0.28 -5.50 -2.70
N TYR A 119 -1.54 -5.74 -3.08
CA TYR A 119 -2.63 -4.79 -2.85
C TYR A 119 -2.86 -4.48 -1.36
N VAL A 120 -2.84 -5.48 -0.50
CA VAL A 120 -2.98 -5.27 0.96
C VAL A 120 -1.84 -4.40 1.48
N PHE A 121 -0.60 -4.70 1.07
CA PHE A 121 0.55 -3.89 1.45
C PHE A 121 0.46 -2.45 0.92
N TRP A 122 0.00 -2.25 -0.32
CA TRP A 122 -0.19 -0.92 -0.90
C TRP A 122 -1.24 -0.12 -0.13
N LEU A 123 -2.38 -0.73 0.21
CA LEU A 123 -3.42 -0.09 1.00
C LEU A 123 -2.92 0.32 2.39
N LEU A 124 -2.23 -0.58 3.10
CA LEU A 124 -1.62 -0.27 4.41
C LEU A 124 -0.54 0.81 4.30
N ALA A 125 0.29 0.74 3.25
CA ALA A 125 1.32 1.73 2.97
C ALA A 125 0.71 3.10 2.75
N LEU A 126 -0.31 3.22 1.88
CA LEU A 126 -0.96 4.49 1.59
C LEU A 126 -1.68 5.06 2.82
N CYS A 127 -2.38 4.25 3.62
CA CYS A 127 -2.98 4.70 4.88
C CYS A 127 -1.93 5.33 5.80
N ARG A 128 -0.78 4.66 5.99
CA ARG A 128 0.28 5.15 6.88
C ARG A 128 1.04 6.34 6.30
N LEU A 129 1.37 6.29 5.00
CA LEU A 129 2.24 7.26 4.33
C LEU A 129 1.52 8.56 3.99
N LEU A 130 0.23 8.52 3.68
CA LEU A 130 -0.60 9.72 3.44
C LEU A 130 -1.13 10.33 4.75
N GLY A 131 -0.77 9.77 5.91
CA GLY A 131 -1.18 10.30 7.22
C GLY A 131 -2.68 10.11 7.48
N LEU A 132 -3.22 8.96 7.09
CA LEU A 132 -4.61 8.55 7.35
C LEU A 132 -4.64 7.19 8.08
N PRO A 133 -4.00 7.07 9.26
CA PRO A 133 -3.89 5.81 10.00
C PRO A 133 -5.25 5.27 10.47
N GLU A 134 -6.29 6.09 10.54
CA GLU A 134 -7.66 5.71 10.90
C GLU A 134 -8.27 4.64 9.99
N PHE A 135 -7.77 4.48 8.75
CA PHE A 135 -8.23 3.44 7.84
C PHE A 135 -7.48 2.10 7.98
N ILE A 136 -6.38 2.05 8.74
CA ILE A 136 -5.62 0.80 8.97
C ILE A 136 -6.52 -0.31 9.54
N PRO A 137 -7.34 -0.08 10.59
CA PRO A 137 -8.22 -1.11 11.13
C PRO A 137 -9.21 -1.66 10.10
N THR A 138 -9.69 -0.83 9.17
CA THR A 138 -10.58 -1.26 8.08
C THR A 138 -9.87 -2.24 7.16
N VAL A 139 -8.65 -1.91 6.71
CA VAL A 139 -7.86 -2.78 5.82
C VAL A 139 -7.53 -4.12 6.51
N ILE A 140 -7.13 -4.08 7.78
CA ILE A 140 -6.89 -5.31 8.57
C ILE A 140 -8.17 -6.11 8.76
N GLY A 141 -9.31 -5.45 8.97
CA GLY A 141 -10.61 -6.09 9.08
C GLY A 141 -11.00 -6.89 7.83
N TRP A 142 -10.65 -6.40 6.63
CA TRP A 142 -10.86 -7.16 5.39
C TRP A 142 -10.01 -8.42 5.35
N VAL A 143 -8.73 -8.33 5.72
CA VAL A 143 -7.81 -9.48 5.77
C VAL A 143 -8.25 -10.50 6.84
N ASP A 144 -8.80 -10.02 7.95
CA ASP A 144 -9.26 -10.86 9.06
C ASP A 144 -10.57 -11.62 8.75
N LYS A 145 -11.35 -11.23 7.73
CA LYS A 145 -12.52 -12.03 7.28
C LYS A 145 -12.13 -13.45 6.89
N THR A 146 -10.93 -13.62 6.34
CA THR A 146 -10.33 -14.91 6.01
C THR A 146 -9.14 -15.22 6.91
N HIS A 147 -9.22 -14.84 8.20
CA HIS A 147 -8.15 -14.98 9.22
C HIS A 147 -7.41 -16.33 9.15
N LYS A 148 -8.13 -17.45 9.01
CA LYS A 148 -7.54 -18.80 8.90
C LYS A 148 -6.50 -18.92 7.77
N TYR A 149 -6.72 -18.20 6.67
CA TYR A 149 -5.88 -18.23 5.47
C TYR A 149 -4.81 -17.16 5.48
N ASN A 150 -5.02 -16.09 6.25
CA ASN A 150 -4.16 -14.90 6.27
C ASN A 150 -3.27 -14.80 7.51
N ARG A 151 -3.86 -14.80 8.70
CA ARG A 151 -3.17 -14.43 9.94
C ARG A 151 -2.29 -15.54 10.49
N GLY A 152 -1.14 -15.15 11.03
CA GLY A 152 -0.15 -16.06 11.64
C GLY A 152 0.59 -16.95 10.63
N ARG A 153 0.64 -16.55 9.35
CA ARG A 153 1.26 -17.35 8.28
C ARG A 153 2.47 -16.69 7.62
N ASP A 154 2.61 -15.38 7.73
CA ASP A 154 3.66 -14.59 7.11
C ASP A 154 4.29 -13.65 8.14
N GLY A 155 5.57 -13.88 8.45
CA GLY A 155 6.26 -13.12 9.49
C GLY A 155 6.47 -11.65 9.12
N LEU A 156 6.64 -11.32 7.84
CA LEU A 156 6.74 -9.92 7.40
C LEU A 156 5.40 -9.20 7.60
N PHE A 157 4.30 -9.81 7.15
CA PHE A 157 2.97 -9.26 7.31
C PHE A 157 2.62 -9.04 8.78
N GLU A 158 2.81 -10.04 9.64
CA GLU A 158 2.47 -9.90 11.07
C GLU A 158 3.37 -8.89 11.79
N ASN A 159 4.65 -8.77 11.42
CA ASN A 159 5.52 -7.72 11.95
C ASN A 159 5.01 -6.32 11.57
N VAL A 160 4.52 -6.15 10.35
CA VAL A 160 3.95 -4.89 9.85
C VAL A 160 2.62 -4.59 10.54
N VAL A 161 1.73 -5.58 10.68
CA VAL A 161 0.47 -5.42 11.42
C VAL A 161 0.73 -5.04 12.87
N HIS A 162 1.70 -5.69 13.52
CA HIS A 162 2.10 -5.35 14.88
C HIS A 162 2.63 -3.92 14.98
N ALA A 163 3.51 -3.50 14.06
CA ALA A 163 4.04 -2.14 14.05
C ALA A 163 2.96 -1.07 13.78
N LEU A 164 1.92 -1.40 13.00
CA LEU A 164 0.82 -0.49 12.68
C LEU A 164 -0.26 -0.41 13.77
N THR A 165 -0.53 -1.51 14.48
CA THR A 165 -1.72 -1.65 15.33
C THR A 165 -1.41 -2.01 16.78
N GLY A 166 -0.19 -2.43 17.09
CA GLY A 166 0.18 -3.05 18.35
C GLY A 166 -0.33 -4.50 18.51
N THR A 167 -1.19 -4.98 17.62
CA THR A 167 -1.74 -6.34 17.69
C THR A 167 -0.71 -7.36 17.23
N HIS A 168 -0.31 -8.25 18.14
CA HIS A 168 0.63 -9.33 17.84
C HIS A 168 -0.11 -10.65 17.63
N VAL A 169 0.11 -11.28 16.48
CA VAL A 169 -0.27 -12.67 16.22
C VAL A 169 1.02 -13.46 16.02
N GLU A 170 1.15 -14.57 16.75
CA GLU A 170 2.31 -15.44 16.60
C GLU A 170 2.35 -16.01 15.18
N ALA A 171 3.50 -15.82 14.52
CA ALA A 171 3.72 -16.26 13.16
C ALA A 171 5.04 -17.05 13.07
N PRO A 172 5.10 -18.07 12.22
CA PRO A 172 6.35 -18.73 11.90
C PRO A 172 7.30 -17.74 11.21
N ARG A 173 8.61 -18.02 11.27
CA ARG A 173 9.64 -17.28 10.50
C ARG A 173 9.59 -17.63 8.99
N VAL A 174 8.40 -17.61 8.41
CA VAL A 174 8.12 -17.93 7.01
C VAL A 174 7.60 -16.67 6.32
N VAL A 175 7.94 -16.53 5.05
CA VAL A 175 7.46 -15.46 4.17
C VAL A 175 6.80 -16.16 2.98
N LEU A 176 5.51 -15.90 2.75
CA LEU A 176 4.71 -16.55 1.71
C LEU A 176 5.34 -16.33 0.33
N HIS A 177 5.68 -15.08 0.03
CA HIS A 177 6.24 -14.67 -1.26
C HIS A 177 7.75 -14.45 -1.15
N THR A 178 8.48 -15.53 -0.83
CA THR A 178 9.91 -15.47 -0.47
C THR A 178 10.79 -14.82 -1.54
N VAL A 179 10.54 -15.07 -2.83
CA VAL A 179 11.39 -14.56 -3.93
C VAL A 179 11.50 -13.03 -3.90
N PRO A 180 10.39 -12.28 -3.90
CA PRO A 180 10.47 -10.83 -3.74
C PRO A 180 10.76 -10.38 -2.30
N TYR A 181 10.17 -10.99 -1.27
CA TYR A 181 10.07 -10.34 0.06
C TYR A 181 11.08 -10.78 1.13
N ARG A 182 11.97 -11.75 0.87
CA ARG A 182 12.91 -12.25 1.90
C ARG A 182 13.75 -11.15 2.55
N ALA A 183 14.30 -10.24 1.74
CA ALA A 183 15.16 -9.16 2.22
C ALA A 183 14.36 -8.17 3.09
N LEU A 184 13.15 -7.79 2.66
CA LEU A 184 12.27 -6.91 3.43
C LEU A 184 11.85 -7.55 4.77
N ALA A 185 11.47 -8.84 4.76
CA ALA A 185 11.16 -9.58 5.98
C ALA A 185 12.32 -9.57 6.97
N SER A 186 13.55 -9.77 6.46
CA SER A 186 14.76 -9.73 7.29
C SER A 186 14.97 -8.35 7.91
N ALA A 187 14.68 -7.26 7.19
CA ALA A 187 14.79 -5.90 7.70
C ALA A 187 13.90 -5.65 8.93
N THR A 188 12.73 -6.30 9.03
CA THR A 188 11.80 -6.13 10.15
C THR A 188 12.24 -6.80 11.46
N VAL A 189 13.20 -7.74 11.41
CA VAL A 189 13.65 -8.52 12.58
C VAL A 189 15.13 -8.32 12.92
N ARG A 190 15.93 -7.79 11.99
CA ARG A 190 17.37 -7.52 12.19
C ARG A 190 17.62 -6.22 12.94
N ALA A 191 18.84 -6.09 13.43
CA ALA A 191 19.26 -4.94 14.19
C ALA A 191 19.29 -3.66 13.31
N PRO A 192 19.04 -2.46 13.86
CA PRO A 192 18.87 -1.23 13.09
C PRO A 192 19.96 -0.95 12.05
N GLN A 193 21.22 -1.25 12.37
CA GLN A 193 22.37 -1.04 11.49
C GLN A 193 22.39 -1.92 10.24
N GLU A 194 21.68 -3.06 10.25
CA GLU A 194 21.59 -3.98 9.10
C GLU A 194 20.43 -3.63 8.16
N ARG A 195 19.41 -2.92 8.67
CA ARG A 195 18.15 -2.69 7.94
C ARG A 195 18.32 -1.91 6.64
N PRO A 196 19.14 -0.83 6.55
CA PRO A 196 19.30 -0.10 5.31
C PRO A 196 19.79 -0.96 4.14
N ALA A 197 20.76 -1.85 4.39
CA ALA A 197 21.30 -2.76 3.38
C ALA A 197 20.25 -3.77 2.91
N LEU A 198 19.42 -4.29 3.82
CA LEU A 198 18.36 -5.25 3.51
C LEU A 198 17.21 -4.61 2.72
N VAL A 199 16.79 -3.40 3.07
CA VAL A 199 15.78 -2.67 2.30
C VAL A 199 16.33 -2.30 0.92
N LYS A 200 17.61 -1.91 0.82
CA LYS A 200 18.26 -1.68 -0.47
C LYS A 200 18.23 -2.93 -1.36
N GLU A 201 18.64 -4.08 -0.82
CA GLU A 201 18.59 -5.37 -1.54
C GLU A 201 17.17 -5.66 -2.05
N PHE A 202 16.17 -5.47 -1.19
CA PHE A 202 14.77 -5.63 -1.56
C PHE A 202 14.37 -4.70 -2.72
N VAL A 203 14.63 -3.39 -2.60
CA VAL A 203 14.24 -2.40 -3.60
C VAL A 203 14.93 -2.66 -4.95
N GLU A 204 16.19 -3.07 -4.96
CA GLU A 204 16.94 -3.41 -6.19
C GLU A 204 16.43 -4.70 -6.85
N GLY A 205 15.97 -5.67 -6.05
CA GLY A 205 15.41 -6.94 -6.52
C GLY A 205 13.91 -6.90 -6.82
N TRP A 206 13.19 -5.90 -6.33
CA TRP A 206 11.72 -5.86 -6.27
C TRP A 206 11.07 -6.11 -7.62
N TYR A 207 11.39 -5.29 -8.64
CA TYR A 207 10.75 -5.39 -9.96
C TYR A 207 10.93 -6.78 -10.59
N LYS A 208 12.16 -7.33 -10.53
CA LYS A 208 12.44 -8.68 -11.04
C LYS A 208 11.70 -9.77 -10.25
N GLY A 209 11.56 -9.59 -8.93
CA GLY A 209 10.82 -10.49 -8.05
C GLY A 209 9.32 -10.49 -8.31
N MET A 210 8.77 -9.39 -8.84
CA MET A 210 7.36 -9.22 -9.17
C MET A 210 6.94 -9.80 -10.53
N LYS A 211 7.81 -10.58 -11.20
CA LYS A 211 7.48 -11.26 -12.47
C LYS A 211 6.12 -11.99 -12.49
N PRO A 212 5.65 -12.64 -11.39
CA PRO A 212 4.35 -13.30 -11.39
C PRO A 212 3.14 -12.36 -11.28
N ALA A 213 3.33 -11.09 -10.92
CA ALA A 213 2.24 -10.13 -10.76
C ALA A 213 1.67 -9.71 -12.12
N TYR A 214 0.34 -9.53 -12.21
CA TYR A 214 -0.33 -9.27 -13.50
C TYR A 214 0.15 -7.98 -14.19
N TRP A 215 0.58 -6.98 -13.41
CA TRP A 215 1.05 -5.68 -13.91
C TRP A 215 2.52 -5.69 -14.35
N HIS A 216 3.28 -6.74 -14.05
CA HIS A 216 4.70 -6.80 -14.39
C HIS A 216 4.89 -6.84 -15.91
N GLY A 217 5.58 -5.84 -16.44
CA GLY A 217 5.76 -5.71 -17.90
C GLY A 217 4.54 -5.18 -18.64
N ALA A 218 3.40 -4.96 -17.99
CA ALA A 218 2.17 -4.51 -18.65
C ALA A 218 2.31 -3.13 -19.34
N HIS A 219 3.35 -2.37 -19.00
CA HIS A 219 3.71 -1.12 -19.70
C HIS A 219 4.01 -1.33 -21.19
N THR A 220 4.42 -2.54 -21.61
CA THR A 220 4.63 -2.83 -23.04
C THR A 220 3.31 -2.93 -23.80
N ASP A 221 2.21 -3.22 -23.09
CA ASP A 221 0.86 -3.38 -23.64
C ASP A 221 -0.03 -2.14 -23.37
N GLY A 222 0.59 -1.04 -22.92
CA GLY A 222 -0.07 0.25 -22.67
C GLY A 222 -0.54 0.48 -21.24
N LEU A 223 -0.58 -0.54 -20.38
CA LEU A 223 -1.00 -0.39 -18.98
C LEU A 223 0.17 0.05 -18.10
N TYR A 224 0.19 1.31 -17.67
CA TYR A 224 1.24 1.82 -16.79
C TYR A 224 0.73 2.90 -15.82
N PHE A 225 0.49 2.49 -14.59
CA PHE A 225 0.18 3.38 -13.46
C PHE A 225 1.39 3.71 -12.57
N GLY A 226 2.58 3.21 -12.94
CA GLY A 226 3.82 3.36 -12.17
C GLY A 226 4.30 2.08 -11.52
N TYR A 227 5.60 2.02 -11.26
CA TYR A 227 6.25 0.91 -10.57
C TYR A 227 6.75 1.38 -9.21
N TRP A 228 5.95 1.17 -8.18
CA TRP A 228 6.19 1.72 -6.85
C TRP A 228 6.29 0.62 -5.78
N CYS A 229 7.46 0.54 -5.17
CA CYS A 229 7.75 -0.34 -4.05
C CYS A 229 7.25 0.28 -2.75
N LEU A 230 5.92 0.35 -2.58
CA LEU A 230 5.28 0.94 -1.41
C LEU A 230 5.60 0.17 -0.12
N GLU A 231 5.90 -1.12 -0.23
CA GLU A 231 6.23 -2.00 0.90
C GLU A 231 7.55 -1.59 1.56
N ALA A 232 8.55 -1.24 0.73
CA ALA A 232 9.81 -0.70 1.22
C ALA A 232 9.63 0.64 1.95
N ALA A 233 8.78 1.52 1.40
CA ALA A 233 8.50 2.82 2.00
C ALA A 233 7.75 2.70 3.33
N LEU A 234 6.77 1.81 3.41
CA LEU A 234 6.05 1.50 4.65
C LEU A 234 7.01 1.01 5.73
N VAL A 235 7.83 -0.01 5.42
CA VAL A 235 8.81 -0.56 6.38
C VAL A 235 9.86 0.48 6.76
N THR A 236 10.32 1.30 5.82
CA THR A 236 11.27 2.39 6.11
C THR A 236 10.71 3.35 7.15
N VAL A 237 9.43 3.75 7.02
CA VAL A 237 8.79 4.68 7.95
C VAL A 237 8.49 4.02 9.29
N LEU A 238 8.01 2.77 9.32
CA LEU A 238 7.65 2.08 10.55
C LEU A 238 8.86 1.73 11.44
N TRP A 239 10.00 1.38 10.83
CA TRP A 239 11.22 1.01 11.55
C TRP A 239 12.26 2.13 11.65
N ASP A 240 11.91 3.35 11.24
CA ASP A 240 12.78 4.54 11.19
C ASP A 240 14.15 4.25 10.55
N ILE A 241 14.11 3.68 9.34
CA ILE A 241 15.31 3.23 8.62
C ILE A 241 15.92 4.41 7.84
N ASP A 242 17.24 4.62 7.94
CA ASP A 242 17.94 5.55 7.05
C ASP A 242 17.88 5.04 5.60
N ASP A 243 17.17 5.79 4.75
CA ASP A 243 16.94 5.45 3.35
C ASP A 243 17.99 6.02 2.39
N SER A 244 18.97 6.77 2.89
CA SER A 244 20.00 7.45 2.10
C SER A 244 20.62 6.59 0.99
N SER A 245 20.87 5.31 1.27
CA SER A 245 21.55 4.38 0.35
C SER A 245 20.71 3.82 -0.81
N TYR A 246 19.38 3.93 -0.74
CA TYR A 246 18.43 3.44 -1.75
C TYR A 246 17.40 4.49 -2.19
N ARG A 247 17.51 5.70 -1.64
CA ARG A 247 16.58 6.81 -1.83
C ARG A 247 16.36 7.22 -3.28
N ASP A 248 17.38 7.13 -4.11
CA ASP A 248 17.33 7.51 -5.53
C ASP A 248 16.98 6.35 -6.46
N ASN A 249 16.61 5.18 -5.91
CA ASN A 249 16.12 4.09 -6.73
C ASN A 249 14.78 4.46 -7.38
N LEU A 250 14.65 4.15 -8.67
CA LEU A 250 13.51 4.52 -9.50
C LEU A 250 12.14 4.05 -8.97
N VAL A 251 12.09 2.88 -8.32
CA VAL A 251 10.84 2.32 -7.80
C VAL A 251 10.55 2.73 -6.36
N TYR A 252 11.48 3.38 -5.67
CA TYR A 252 11.32 3.78 -4.27
C TYR A 252 10.56 5.11 -4.16
N PRO A 253 9.39 5.16 -3.50
CA PRO A 253 8.52 6.34 -3.48
C PRO A 253 8.97 7.36 -2.42
N LYS A 254 10.15 7.95 -2.61
CA LYS A 254 10.79 8.87 -1.63
C LYS A 254 9.92 10.05 -1.20
N ASP A 255 9.04 10.55 -2.08
CA ASP A 255 8.16 11.68 -1.76
C ASP A 255 7.09 11.32 -0.74
N LEU A 256 6.53 10.10 -0.81
CA LEU A 256 5.60 9.60 0.21
C LEU A 256 6.29 9.42 1.57
N VAL A 257 7.53 8.94 1.58
CA VAL A 257 8.33 8.80 2.81
C VAL A 257 8.64 10.16 3.43
N ASN A 258 9.00 11.15 2.61
CA ASN A 258 9.23 12.51 3.07
C ASN A 258 7.98 13.12 3.68
N TYR A 259 6.85 12.98 3.00
CA TYR A 259 5.58 13.48 3.48
C TYR A 259 5.22 12.85 4.83
N ALA A 260 5.32 11.53 4.95
CA ALA A 260 5.04 10.82 6.20
C ALA A 260 5.94 11.27 7.37
N ARG A 261 7.24 11.46 7.12
CA ARG A 261 8.20 11.96 8.12
C ARG A 261 7.91 13.41 8.53
N GLN A 262 7.55 14.26 7.58
CA GLN A 262 7.16 15.66 7.85
C GLN A 262 5.91 15.74 8.72
N GLN A 263 4.88 14.93 8.42
CA GLN A 263 3.67 14.86 9.23
C GLN A 263 3.97 14.37 10.66
N ALA A 264 4.80 13.33 10.80
CA ALA A 264 5.21 12.83 12.11
C ALA A 264 5.97 13.89 12.93
N ALA A 265 6.88 14.64 12.29
CA ALA A 265 7.62 15.72 12.94
C ALA A 265 6.70 16.88 13.36
N ALA A 266 5.72 17.25 12.52
CA ALA A 266 4.73 18.27 12.84
C ALA A 266 3.86 17.85 14.04
N HIS A 267 3.36 16.61 14.07
CA HIS A 267 2.61 16.08 15.21
C HIS A 267 3.42 16.04 16.50
N ALA A 268 4.72 15.69 16.43
CA ALA A 268 5.59 15.69 17.60
C ALA A 268 5.87 17.12 18.13
N ALA A 269 5.91 18.13 17.25
CA ALA A 269 6.10 19.52 17.62
C ALA A 269 4.87 20.14 18.31
N ASP A 270 3.66 19.73 17.91
CA ASP A 270 2.38 20.18 18.49
C ASP A 270 1.97 19.43 19.77
N ALA A 271 2.66 18.34 20.14
CA ALA A 271 2.37 17.62 21.36
C ALA A 271 2.66 18.51 22.60
N PRO A 272 1.72 18.62 23.57
CA PRO A 272 1.93 19.43 24.76
C PRO A 272 3.19 18.98 25.50
N LYS A 273 4.13 19.91 25.74
CA LYS A 273 5.32 19.62 26.54
C LYS A 273 4.89 19.17 27.95
N PRO A 274 5.51 18.12 28.51
CA PRO A 274 5.18 17.69 29.86
C PRO A 274 5.40 18.85 30.84
N HIS A 275 4.35 19.17 31.60
CA HIS A 275 4.39 20.21 32.61
C HIS A 275 5.27 19.71 33.77
N ILE A 276 6.56 20.07 33.75
CA ILE A 276 7.46 19.83 34.87
C ILE A 276 7.06 20.83 35.97
N SER A 277 6.26 20.37 36.94
CA SER A 277 6.07 21.14 38.18
C SER A 277 7.38 21.10 38.97
N PRO A 278 7.92 22.25 39.41
CA PRO A 278 9.06 22.24 40.31
C PRO A 278 8.58 21.71 41.66
N MET A 279 9.03 20.51 42.04
CA MET A 279 8.89 20.05 43.42
C MET A 279 9.68 21.02 44.31
N THR A 280 8.94 21.85 45.04
CA THR A 280 9.46 22.65 46.13
C THR A 280 9.95 21.71 47.22
N SER A 281 11.26 21.69 47.39
CA SER A 281 11.93 21.12 48.55
C SER A 281 11.63 22.00 49.78
N GLU A 282 10.56 21.70 50.51
CA GLU A 282 10.42 22.17 51.89
C GLU A 282 10.81 21.04 52.84
N SER A 283 11.96 21.24 53.47
CA SER A 283 12.42 20.47 54.62
C SER A 283 11.76 21.05 55.87
N CYS A 284 11.11 20.19 56.65
CA CYS A 284 10.55 20.55 57.96
C CYS A 284 11.63 20.33 59.03
N PRO A 285 11.93 21.30 59.91
CA PRO A 285 12.92 21.13 60.98
C PRO A 285 12.25 20.91 62.36
N PRO A 286 13.07 20.73 63.40
CA PRO A 286 13.33 19.47 64.09
C PRO A 286 12.25 18.99 65.07
#